data_AF-I7GCA9-F1
#
_entry.id   AF-I7GCA9-F1
#
_cell.length_a   1.000
_cell.length_b   1.000
_cell.length_c   1.000
_cell.angle_alpha   90.00
_cell.angle_beta   90.00
_cell.angle_gamma   90.00
#
_symmetry.space_group_name_H-M   'P 1'
#
loop_
_entity.id
_entity.type
_entity.pdbx_description
1 polymer ?
#
loop_
_entity_poly.entity_id
_entity_poly.type
_entity_poly.pdbx_seq_one_letter_code
_entity_poly.pdbx_strand_id
1 'polypeptide(L)' 'MVKGTSLAPDSVVLTAEEAAQLSDRVYQVRCAAEDVAIAVDEGAEPHELRQLCDALLEAAKAADGWR' A
#
# COMPACT_ATOMS: atom_id res chain seq x y z
N MET A 1 -16.36 19.19 10.89
CA MET A 1 -17.56 18.49 10.40
C MET A 1 -18.12 19.24 9.20
N VAL A 2 -18.22 18.59 8.05
CA VAL A 2 -19.02 19.11 6.93
C VAL A 2 -20.49 18.99 7.36
N LYS A 3 -21.21 20.11 7.41
CA LYS A 3 -22.65 20.09 7.75
C LYS A 3 -23.40 19.32 6.65
N GLY A 4 -24.18 18.30 7.03
CA GLY A 4 -25.18 17.67 6.16
C GLY A 4 -24.83 16.30 5.56
N THR A 5 -23.65 15.73 5.80
CA THR A 5 -23.37 14.35 5.40
C THR A 5 -23.76 13.37 6.50
N SER A 6 -24.83 12.61 6.26
CA SER A 6 -25.09 11.37 6.99
C SER A 6 -24.01 10.35 6.61
N LEU A 7 -22.98 10.21 7.44
CA LEU A 7 -21.94 9.19 7.29
C LEU A 7 -22.41 7.88 7.91
N ALA A 8 -22.02 6.74 7.32
CA ALA A 8 -22.24 5.45 7.95
C ALA A 8 -21.44 5.36 9.26
N PRO A 9 -21.91 4.66 10.30
CA PRO A 9 -21.25 4.61 11.61
C PRO A 9 -19.80 4.09 11.57
N ASP A 10 -19.44 3.32 10.54
CA ASP A 10 -18.14 2.72 10.29
C ASP A 10 -17.31 3.50 9.25
N SER A 11 -17.73 4.71 8.89
CA SER A 11 -16.99 5.56 7.95
C SER A 11 -15.69 6.06 8.57
N VAL A 12 -14.62 6.02 7.78
CA VAL A 12 -13.35 6.71 8.08
C VAL A 12 -13.34 8.03 7.33
N VAL A 13 -13.07 9.14 8.03
CA VAL A 13 -12.96 10.47 7.42
C VAL A 13 -11.50 10.88 7.42
N LEU A 14 -10.94 11.04 6.23
CA LEU A 14 -9.60 11.54 5.99
C LEU A 14 -9.67 12.97 5.44
N THR A 15 -8.67 13.78 5.76
CA THR A 15 -8.36 14.98 4.99
C THR A 15 -7.92 14.62 3.57
N ALA A 16 -7.94 15.59 2.66
CA ALA A 16 -7.46 15.37 1.30
C ALA A 16 -5.97 14.96 1.29
N GLU A 17 -5.17 15.51 2.19
CA GLU A 17 -3.75 15.17 2.33
C GLU A 17 -3.56 13.74 2.86
N GLU A 18 -4.28 13.33 3.91
CA GLU A 18 -4.23 11.96 4.42
C GLU A 18 -4.69 10.93 3.37
N ALA A 19 -5.72 11.27 2.58
CA ALA A 19 -6.18 10.42 1.49
C ALA A 19 -5.13 10.26 0.37
N ALA A 20 -4.44 11.35 0.00
CA ALA A 20 -3.35 11.31 -0.96
C ALA A 20 -2.17 10.47 -0.43
N GLN A 21 -1.75 10.69 0.82
CA GLN A 21 -0.69 9.91 1.45
C GLN A 21 -1.03 8.42 1.59
N LEU A 22 -2.30 8.08 1.86
CA LEU A 22 -2.76 6.69 1.85
C LEU A 22 -2.70 6.10 0.43
N SER A 23 -3.17 6.83 -0.58
CA SER A 23 -3.11 6.40 -1.98
C SER A 23 -1.68 6.14 -2.44
N ASP A 24 -0.74 7.02 -2.10
CA ASP A 24 0.68 6.87 -2.44
C ASP A 24 1.28 5.61 -1.80
N ARG A 25 1.00 5.35 -0.52
CA ARG A 25 1.48 4.14 0.16
C ARG A 25 0.89 2.86 -0.43
N VAL A 26 -0.39 2.85 -0.78
CA VAL A 26 -1.04 1.71 -1.47
C VAL A 26 -0.43 1.50 -2.86
N TYR A 27 -0.12 2.59 -3.58
CA TYR A 27 0.58 2.51 -4.86
C TYR A 27 1.95 1.84 -4.72
N GLN A 28 2.73 2.19 -3.68
CA GLN A 28 4.02 1.54 -3.42
C GLN A 28 3.89 0.03 -3.16
N VAL A 29 2.86 -0.40 -2.41
CA VAL A 29 2.59 -1.83 -2.20
C VAL A 29 2.34 -2.54 -3.52
N ARG A 30 1.52 -1.94 -4.40
CA ARG A 30 1.25 -2.53 -5.73
C ARG A 30 2.52 -2.66 -6.55
N CYS A 31 3.34 -1.62 -6.64
CA CYS A 31 4.58 -1.65 -7.40
C CYS A 31 5.54 -2.71 -6.86
N ALA A 32 5.74 -2.80 -5.55
CA ALA A 32 6.59 -3.84 -4.96
C ALA A 32 6.07 -5.26 -5.24
N ALA A 33 4.74 -5.45 -5.32
CA ALA A 33 4.16 -6.73 -5.70
C ALA A 33 4.33 -7.04 -7.20
N GLU A 34 4.20 -6.03 -8.06
CA GLU A 34 4.46 -6.12 -9.51
C GLU A 34 5.93 -6.50 -9.76
N ASP A 35 6.87 -5.91 -9.02
CA ASP A 35 8.30 -6.25 -9.10
C ASP A 35 8.56 -7.73 -8.75
N VAL A 36 7.92 -8.26 -7.70
CA VAL A 36 8.00 -9.69 -7.35
C VAL A 36 7.47 -10.56 -8.49
N ALA A 37 6.33 -10.20 -9.10
CA ALA A 37 5.75 -10.96 -10.20
C ALA A 37 6.69 -10.99 -11.42
N ILE A 38 7.24 -9.83 -11.80
CA ILE A 38 8.21 -9.72 -12.89
C ILE A 38 9.45 -10.57 -12.60
N ALA A 39 10.00 -10.50 -11.39
CA ALA A 39 11.18 -11.28 -11.02
C ALA A 39 10.92 -12.80 -11.05
N VAL A 40 9.71 -13.25 -10.70
CA VAL A 40 9.30 -14.65 -10.86
C VAL A 40 9.24 -15.03 -12.34
N ASP A 41 8.63 -14.20 -13.17
CA ASP A 41 8.50 -14.44 -14.61
C ASP A 41 9.88 -14.47 -15.32
N GLU A 42 10.84 -13.68 -14.84
CA GLU A 42 12.21 -13.64 -15.33
C GLU A 42 13.11 -14.75 -14.76
N GLY A 43 12.63 -15.52 -13.79
CA GLY A 43 13.39 -16.60 -13.16
C GLY A 43 14.53 -16.09 -12.25
N ALA A 44 14.31 -14.97 -11.55
CA ALA A 44 15.26 -14.38 -10.63
C ALA A 44 15.70 -15.37 -9.53
N GLU A 45 16.92 -15.18 -9.02
CA GLU A 45 17.48 -16.07 -8.02
C GLU A 45 16.73 -15.97 -6.69
N PRO A 46 16.70 -17.05 -5.87
CA PRO A 46 15.94 -17.06 -4.61
C PRO A 46 16.29 -15.92 -3.65
N HIS A 47 17.54 -15.43 -3.67
CA HIS A 47 17.98 -14.34 -2.82
C HIS A 47 17.50 -12.96 -3.30
N GLU A 48 17.26 -12.78 -4.60
CA GLU A 48 16.68 -11.57 -5.18
C GLU A 48 15.18 -11.52 -4.88
N LEU A 49 14.48 -12.64 -5.08
CA LEU A 49 13.06 -12.78 -4.71
C LEU A 49 12.83 -12.49 -3.22
N ARG A 50 13.77 -12.93 -2.36
CA ARG A 50 13.70 -12.60 -0.93
C ARG A 50 13.78 -11.10 -0.66
N GLN A 51 14.69 -10.40 -1.31
CA GLN A 51 14.83 -8.94 -1.16
C GLN A 51 13.56 -8.20 -1.61
N LEU A 52 12.97 -8.62 -2.73
CA LEU A 52 11.71 -8.03 -3.22
C LEU A 52 10.54 -8.32 -2.29
N CYS A 53 10.46 -9.54 -1.73
CA CYS A 53 9.48 -9.87 -0.69
C CYS A 53 9.65 -8.99 0.55
N ASP A 54 10.88 -8.77 1.00
CA ASP A 54 11.16 -7.93 2.17
C ASP A 54 10.74 -6.47 1.88
N ALA A 55 11.03 -5.94 0.68
CA ALA A 55 10.59 -4.61 0.26
C ALA A 55 9.06 -4.48 0.19
N LEU A 56 8.36 -5.49 -0.33
CA LEU A 56 6.90 -5.54 -0.36
C LEU A 56 6.30 -5.52 1.06
N LEU A 57 6.89 -6.28 1.99
CA LEU A 57 6.44 -6.30 3.37
C LEU A 57 6.65 -4.95 4.07
N GLU A 58 7.76 -4.26 3.80
CA GLU A 58 7.99 -2.91 4.32
C GLU A 58 6.98 -1.90 3.76
N ALA A 59 6.69 -1.95 2.45
CA ALA A 59 5.66 -1.12 1.84
C ALA A 59 4.27 -1.39 2.45
N ALA A 60 3.94 -2.66 2.70
CA ALA A 60 2.68 -3.05 3.32
C ALA A 60 2.54 -2.52 4.76
N LYS A 61 3.59 -2.64 5.57
CA LYS A 61 3.63 -2.06 6.93
C LYS A 61 3.47 -0.54 6.91
N ALA A 62 4.13 0.13 5.96
CA ALA A 62 4.00 1.57 5.81
C ALA A 62 2.57 1.97 5.45
N ALA A 63 1.92 1.20 4.57
CA ALA A 63 0.52 1.40 4.23
C ALA A 63 -0.39 1.18 5.43
N ASP A 64 -0.23 0.10 6.21
CA ASP A 64 -1.14 -0.26 7.32
C ASP A 64 -1.31 0.79 8.43
N GLY A 65 -0.33 1.69 8.62
CA GLY A 65 -0.35 2.73 9.66
C GLY A 65 -1.39 3.85 9.50
N TRP A 66 -2.46 3.65 8.72
CA TRP A 66 -3.61 4.58 8.63
C TRP A 66 -4.72 4.31 9.65
N ARG A 67 -4.67 3.16 10.33
CA ARG A 67 -5.59 2.80 11.43
C ARG A 67 -5.05 3.29 12.76
#